data_AF-A0A4Q2A8I3-F1
#
_entry.id   AF-A0A4Q2A8I3-F1
#
_cell.length_a   1.000
_cell.length_b   1.000
_cell.length_c   1.000
_cell.angle_alpha   90.00
_cell.angle_beta   90.00
_cell.angle_gamma   90.00
#
_symmetry.space_group_name_H-M   'P 1'
#
loop_
_entity.id
_entity.type
_entity.pdbx_description
1 polymer ?
#
loop_
_entity_poly.entity_id
_entity_poly.type
_entity_poly.pdbx_seq_one_letter_code
_entity_poly.pdbx_strand_id
1 'polypeptide(L)'
;MPYIIQQVQGPAPLAVGERNWGDATEIDFGAMTSCIALVEQTPGQPASVRAIHLSIVSGDGTPVYDPASNVAGQVDTIMQQNGDLRACLGRIDLWQASESPELQDFFAGLMQSLDMTTWVQLPDGNLRVRLTGGAIQYQQGTGAWTDV
;
A
#
# COMPACT_ATOMS: atom_id res chain seq x y z
N MET A 1 -3.77 16.68 13.43
CA MET A 1 -3.42 17.06 12.04
C MET A 1 -4.04 16.01 11.14
N PRO A 2 -4.76 16.39 10.07
CA PRO A 2 -5.36 15.40 9.19
C PRO A 2 -4.27 14.51 8.58
N TYR A 3 -4.55 13.22 8.48
CA TYR A 3 -3.73 12.26 7.76
C TYR A 3 -3.74 12.62 6.27
N ILE A 4 -2.62 13.09 5.75
CA ILE A 4 -2.45 13.43 4.32
C ILE A 4 -1.42 12.47 3.74
N ILE A 5 -1.78 11.78 2.66
CA ILE A 5 -0.86 10.93 1.90
C ILE A 5 -0.04 11.85 0.99
N GLN A 6 1.28 11.88 1.18
CA GLN A 6 2.17 12.74 0.42
C GLN A 6 2.76 11.98 -0.77
N GLN A 7 2.78 12.62 -1.94
CA GLN A 7 3.57 12.11 -3.06
C GLN A 7 5.05 12.36 -2.75
N VAL A 8 5.86 11.30 -2.78
CA VAL A 8 7.31 11.45 -2.67
C VAL A 8 7.90 11.46 -4.08
N GLN A 9 8.70 12.50 -4.37
CA GLN A 9 9.51 12.58 -5.59
C GLN A 9 10.94 12.17 -5.26
N GLY A 10 11.50 11.25 -6.04
CA GLY A 10 12.88 10.81 -5.95
C GLY A 10 13.29 10.06 -7.23
N PRO A 11 14.59 9.85 -7.47
CA PRO A 11 15.03 8.99 -8.57
C PRO A 11 14.48 7.57 -8.36
N ALA A 12 14.11 6.89 -9.44
CA ALA A 12 13.76 5.48 -9.36
C ALA A 12 15.01 4.63 -9.00
N PRO A 13 14.89 3.61 -8.12
CA PRO A 13 13.67 3.20 -7.41
C PRO A 13 13.32 4.13 -6.23
N LEU A 14 12.02 4.35 -6.04
CA LEU A 14 11.49 5.23 -5.00
C LEU A 14 11.37 4.46 -3.67
N ALA A 15 12.03 4.93 -2.63
CA ALA A 15 11.77 4.47 -1.26
C ALA A 15 10.49 5.15 -0.74
N VAL A 16 9.45 4.36 -0.44
CA VAL A 16 8.15 4.85 0.04
C VAL A 16 8.04 4.60 1.54
N GLY A 17 8.02 5.66 2.35
CA GLY A 17 7.80 5.59 3.80
C GLY A 17 6.33 5.62 4.21
N GLU A 18 6.04 5.58 5.50
CA GLU A 18 4.67 5.75 6.04
C GLU A 18 3.97 6.97 5.45
N ARG A 19 2.70 6.81 5.05
CA ARG A 19 1.84 7.89 4.53
C ARG A 19 2.34 8.52 3.23
N ASN A 20 3.14 7.78 2.47
CA ASN A 20 3.65 8.24 1.18
C ASN A 20 3.16 7.34 0.05
N TRP A 21 3.19 7.88 -1.16
CA TRP A 21 2.98 7.13 -2.39
C TRP A 21 3.93 7.57 -3.49
N GLY A 22 4.09 6.73 -4.51
CA GLY A 22 4.73 7.11 -5.76
C GLY A 22 4.80 6.01 -6.81
N ASP A 23 5.40 6.34 -7.95
CA ASP A 23 5.54 5.49 -9.13
C ASP A 23 7.01 5.16 -9.37
N ALA A 24 7.37 3.88 -9.56
CA ALA A 24 8.73 3.47 -9.90
C ALA A 24 8.77 2.07 -10.53
N THR A 25 9.89 1.70 -11.16
CA THR A 25 10.10 0.32 -11.66
C THR A 25 10.18 -0.70 -10.50
N GLU A 26 10.59 -0.22 -9.33
CA GLU A 26 10.61 -0.96 -8.08
C GLU A 26 10.42 0.05 -6.93
N ILE A 27 9.66 -0.35 -5.91
CA ILE A 27 9.43 0.41 -4.68
C ILE A 27 9.92 -0.40 -3.49
N ASP A 28 10.65 0.25 -2.59
CA ASP A 28 11.05 -0.29 -1.29
C ASP A 28 10.25 0.44 -0.20
N PHE A 29 9.43 -0.30 0.55
CA PHE A 29 8.65 0.26 1.65
C PHE A 29 9.44 0.39 2.96
N GLY A 30 10.69 -0.10 2.98
CA GLY A 30 11.44 -0.28 4.20
C GLY A 30 10.69 -1.23 5.15
N ALA A 31 10.90 -1.04 6.45
CA ALA A 31 10.27 -1.86 7.48
C ALA A 31 8.76 -1.56 7.58
N MET A 32 7.93 -2.53 7.23
CA MET A 32 6.49 -2.50 7.47
C MET A 32 6.19 -3.07 8.85
N THR A 33 5.49 -2.32 9.68
CA THR A 33 5.04 -2.75 11.02
C THR A 33 3.57 -2.43 11.19
N SER A 34 2.72 -3.45 11.20
CA SER A 34 1.26 -3.26 11.24
C SER A 34 0.68 -2.49 10.04
N CYS A 35 1.38 -2.54 8.91
CA CYS A 35 1.05 -1.78 7.71
C CYS A 35 0.49 -2.68 6.58
N ILE A 36 -0.19 -2.02 5.64
CA ILE A 36 -0.49 -2.58 4.32
C ILE A 36 0.11 -1.68 3.24
N ALA A 37 0.47 -2.29 2.12
CA ALA A 37 0.85 -1.65 0.88
C ALA A 37 -0.24 -1.92 -0.14
N LEU A 38 -0.83 -0.85 -0.67
CA LEU A 38 -1.70 -0.94 -1.83
C LEU A 38 -0.84 -0.71 -3.06
N VAL A 39 -0.86 -1.65 -4.01
CA VAL A 39 -0.01 -1.64 -5.19
C VAL A 39 -0.86 -1.80 -6.44
N GLU A 40 -0.54 -1.03 -7.47
CA GLU A 40 -1.11 -1.21 -8.80
C GLU A 40 -0.08 -0.99 -9.91
N GLN A 41 -0.37 -1.43 -11.14
CA GLN A 41 0.40 -0.96 -12.28
C GLN A 41 0.20 0.54 -12.47
N THR A 42 1.29 1.29 -12.65
CA THR A 42 1.18 2.73 -12.90
C THR A 42 0.42 2.98 -14.21
N PRO A 43 -0.65 3.78 -14.22
CA PRO A 43 -1.40 4.09 -15.42
C PRO A 43 -0.52 4.68 -16.53
N GLY A 44 -0.58 4.09 -17.72
CA GLY A 44 0.21 4.52 -18.88
C GLY A 44 1.72 4.22 -18.78
N GLN A 45 2.20 3.56 -17.72
CA GLN A 45 3.59 3.17 -17.55
C GLN A 45 3.70 1.66 -17.24
N PRO A 46 3.71 0.80 -18.27
CA PRO A 46 3.55 -0.63 -18.10
C PRO A 46 4.74 -1.34 -17.47
N ALA A 47 5.84 -0.65 -17.15
CA ALA A 47 7.01 -1.19 -16.45
C ALA A 47 7.16 -0.64 -15.02
N SER A 48 6.18 0.15 -14.56
CA SER A 48 6.20 0.81 -13.25
C SER A 48 5.05 0.31 -12.39
N VAL A 49 5.29 0.28 -11.09
CA VAL A 49 4.27 0.13 -10.05
C VAL A 49 4.01 1.46 -9.40
N ARG A 50 2.73 1.73 -9.12
CA ARG A 50 2.27 2.76 -8.20
C ARG A 50 1.99 2.09 -6.88
N ALA A 51 2.42 2.68 -5.77
CA ALA A 51 2.03 2.14 -4.48
C ALA A 51 1.86 3.17 -3.37
N ILE A 52 0.97 2.84 -2.43
CA ILE A 52 0.63 3.61 -1.24
C ILE A 52 0.93 2.76 -0.01
N HIS A 53 1.62 3.34 0.97
CA HIS A 53 1.87 2.71 2.26
C HIS A 53 0.92 3.27 3.33
N LEU A 54 0.05 2.40 3.87
CA LEU A 54 -0.90 2.73 4.92
C LEU A 54 -0.56 2.01 6.22
N SER A 55 -0.62 2.76 7.32
CA SER A 55 -0.44 2.23 8.67
C SER A 55 -1.59 2.65 9.56
N ILE A 56 -1.98 1.76 10.47
CA ILE A 56 -3.00 2.00 11.51
C ILE A 56 -2.44 2.72 12.73
N VAL A 57 -1.11 2.69 12.92
CA VAL A 57 -0.37 3.35 14.00
C VAL A 57 0.79 4.17 13.42
N SER A 58 1.17 5.30 14.02
CA SER A 58 2.39 6.00 13.64
C SER A 58 3.60 5.25 14.18
N GLY A 59 4.79 5.63 13.73
CA GLY A 59 6.05 5.12 14.32
C GLY A 59 6.18 5.31 15.85
N ASP A 60 5.36 6.15 16.50
CA ASP A 60 5.30 6.31 17.96
C ASP A 60 4.19 5.48 18.64
N GLY A 61 3.44 4.67 17.89
CA GLY A 61 2.36 3.82 18.37
C GLY A 61 0.99 4.51 18.50
N THR A 62 0.88 5.79 18.16
CA THR A 62 -0.42 6.50 18.21
C THR A 62 -1.33 5.98 17.10
N PRO A 63 -2.60 5.60 17.38
CA PRO A 63 -3.57 5.27 16.34
C PRO A 63 -3.74 6.43 15.36
N VAL A 64 -3.69 6.11 14.08
CA VAL A 64 -3.60 7.11 13.01
C VAL A 64 -4.93 7.29 12.27
N TYR A 65 -5.87 6.37 12.47
CA TYR A 65 -7.18 6.49 11.87
C TYR A 65 -7.98 7.62 12.53
N ASP A 66 -8.11 8.73 11.80
CA ASP A 66 -8.98 9.86 12.10
C ASP A 66 -9.99 10.01 10.95
N PRO A 67 -11.29 9.77 11.18
CA PRO A 67 -12.34 9.92 10.16
C PRO A 67 -12.33 11.29 9.47
N ALA A 68 -11.86 12.35 10.14
CA ALA A 68 -11.77 13.69 9.57
C ALA A 68 -10.71 13.81 8.45
N SER A 69 -9.85 12.81 8.29
CA SER A 69 -8.72 12.85 7.34
C SER A 69 -9.07 12.41 5.92
N ASN A 70 -10.27 11.85 5.69
CA ASN A 70 -10.72 11.36 4.36
C ASN A 70 -9.66 10.51 3.62
N VAL A 71 -9.04 9.57 4.32
CA VAL A 71 -7.96 8.73 3.75
C VAL A 71 -8.45 7.93 2.54
N ALA A 72 -9.69 7.40 2.61
CA ALA A 72 -10.30 6.65 1.50
C ALA A 72 -10.38 7.51 0.23
N GLY A 73 -10.87 8.75 0.33
CA GLY A 73 -10.97 9.65 -0.81
C GLY A 73 -9.60 10.03 -1.41
N GLN A 74 -8.56 10.12 -0.58
CA GLN A 74 -7.19 10.33 -1.07
C GLN A 74 -6.68 9.10 -1.84
N VAL A 75 -6.86 7.90 -1.29
CA VAL A 75 -6.45 6.65 -1.96
C VAL A 75 -7.21 6.45 -3.27
N ASP A 76 -8.53 6.63 -3.27
CA ASP A 76 -9.35 6.53 -4.49
C ASP A 76 -8.84 7.48 -5.58
N THR A 77 -8.50 8.72 -5.22
CA THR A 77 -7.95 9.70 -6.17
C THR A 77 -6.60 9.26 -6.76
N ILE A 78 -5.74 8.63 -5.95
CA ILE A 78 -4.40 8.19 -6.35
C ILE A 78 -4.49 6.92 -7.23
N MET A 79 -5.33 5.95 -6.87
CA MET A 79 -5.35 4.62 -7.50
C MET A 79 -6.37 4.47 -8.63
N GLN A 80 -7.46 5.26 -8.68
CA GLN A 80 -8.47 5.09 -9.74
C GLN A 80 -8.05 5.56 -11.15
N GLN A 81 -6.80 5.96 -11.38
CA GLN A 81 -6.35 6.59 -12.62
C GLN A 81 -6.20 5.66 -13.86
N ASN A 82 -6.97 4.57 -13.97
CA ASN A 82 -6.83 3.50 -14.99
C ASN A 82 -5.62 2.58 -14.76
N GLY A 83 -5.30 2.26 -13.49
CA GLY A 83 -4.31 1.24 -13.17
C GLY A 83 -4.91 -0.15 -13.35
N ASP A 84 -4.23 -1.00 -14.13
CA ASP A 84 -4.53 -2.43 -14.20
C ASP A 84 -3.71 -3.17 -13.12
N LEU A 85 -4.09 -4.40 -12.77
CA LEU A 85 -3.39 -5.26 -11.79
C LEU A 85 -3.26 -4.61 -10.40
N ARG A 86 -4.06 -5.05 -9.44
CA ARG A 86 -4.04 -4.51 -8.07
C ARG A 86 -3.78 -5.58 -7.03
N ALA A 87 -2.98 -5.23 -6.04
CA ALA A 87 -2.68 -6.08 -4.90
C ALA A 87 -2.62 -5.29 -3.59
N CYS A 88 -3.11 -5.92 -2.52
CA CYS A 88 -2.89 -5.49 -1.15
C CYS A 88 -1.90 -6.45 -0.48
N LEU A 89 -0.81 -5.94 0.09
CA LEU A 89 0.24 -6.73 0.72
C LEU A 89 0.52 -6.25 2.15
N GLY A 90 0.79 -7.16 3.09
CA GLY A 90 1.22 -6.81 4.46
C GLY A 90 0.40 -7.48 5.56
N ARG A 91 0.27 -6.81 6.71
CA ARG A 91 -0.43 -7.30 7.90
C ARG A 91 -1.95 -7.21 7.79
N ILE A 92 -2.52 -7.80 6.74
CA ILE A 92 -3.96 -7.79 6.45
C ILE A 92 -4.77 -8.35 7.63
N ASP A 93 -4.22 -9.33 8.35
CA ASP A 93 -4.80 -9.89 9.57
C ASP A 93 -5.13 -8.82 10.61
N LEU A 94 -4.24 -7.85 10.81
CA LEU A 94 -4.44 -6.78 11.78
C LEU A 94 -5.55 -5.81 11.37
N TRP A 95 -5.72 -5.59 10.06
CA TRP A 95 -6.77 -4.72 9.54
C TRP A 95 -8.13 -5.39 9.58
N GLN A 96 -8.21 -6.68 9.23
CA GLN A 96 -9.46 -7.45 9.29
C GLN A 96 -9.91 -7.77 10.72
N ALA A 97 -8.96 -8.06 11.62
CA ALA A 97 -9.24 -8.45 13.00
C ALA A 97 -9.10 -7.27 14.00
N SER A 98 -9.03 -6.03 13.52
CA SER A 98 -8.94 -4.83 14.37
C SER A 98 -10.09 -4.79 15.37
N GLU A 99 -9.84 -4.40 16.62
CA GLU A 99 -10.89 -4.20 17.62
C GLU A 99 -11.76 -2.96 17.37
N SER A 100 -11.30 -2.02 16.53
CA SER A 100 -12.10 -0.86 16.09
C SER A 100 -12.97 -1.25 14.88
N PRO A 101 -14.31 -1.22 15.01
CA PRO A 101 -15.23 -1.45 13.89
C PRO A 101 -15.04 -0.43 12.76
N GLU A 102 -14.73 0.83 13.09
CA GLU A 102 -14.52 1.88 12.11
C GLU A 102 -13.33 1.58 11.18
N LEU A 103 -12.27 0.98 11.73
CA LEU A 103 -11.10 0.57 10.96
C LEU A 103 -11.40 -0.67 10.10
N GLN A 104 -12.22 -1.61 10.59
CA GLN A 104 -12.68 -2.75 9.80
C GLN A 104 -13.54 -2.28 8.61
N ASP A 105 -14.52 -1.41 8.86
CA ASP A 105 -15.39 -0.85 7.83
C ASP A 105 -14.61 -0.02 6.82
N PHE A 106 -13.65 0.78 7.28
CA PHE A 106 -12.72 1.50 6.41
C PHE A 106 -11.96 0.54 5.49
N PHE A 107 -11.34 -0.50 6.05
CA PHE A 107 -10.56 -1.46 5.28
C PHE A 107 -11.43 -2.19 4.26
N ALA A 108 -12.59 -2.71 4.68
CA ALA A 108 -13.52 -3.40 3.79
C ALA A 108 -14.02 -2.49 2.66
N GLY A 109 -14.41 -1.26 2.99
CA GLY A 109 -14.85 -0.26 2.02
C GLY A 109 -13.75 0.10 1.02
N LEU A 110 -12.50 0.25 1.48
CA LEU A 110 -11.36 0.54 0.63
C LEU A 110 -11.01 -0.61 -0.33
N MET A 111 -11.03 -1.85 0.17
CA MET A 111 -10.78 -3.01 -0.69
C MET A 111 -11.87 -3.15 -1.76
N GLN A 112 -13.12 -2.85 -1.40
CA GLN A 112 -14.24 -2.84 -2.32
C GLN A 112 -14.17 -1.70 -3.36
N SER A 113 -13.85 -0.47 -2.95
CA SER A 113 -13.80 0.69 -3.86
C SER A 113 -12.72 0.55 -4.93
N LEU A 114 -11.62 -0.13 -4.58
CA LEU A 114 -10.49 -0.38 -5.46
C LEU A 114 -10.63 -1.68 -6.26
N ASP A 115 -11.72 -2.43 -6.11
CA ASP A 115 -11.87 -3.78 -6.69
C ASP A 115 -10.64 -4.66 -6.39
N MET A 116 -10.16 -4.58 -5.15
CA MET A 116 -8.94 -5.23 -4.72
C MET A 116 -9.22 -6.72 -4.56
N THR A 117 -8.80 -7.54 -5.52
CA THR A 117 -9.07 -8.98 -5.54
C THR A 117 -7.89 -9.83 -5.09
N THR A 118 -6.66 -9.29 -5.14
CA THR A 118 -5.44 -10.04 -4.78
C THR A 118 -4.83 -9.55 -3.47
N TRP A 119 -4.76 -10.44 -2.49
CA TRP A 119 -4.43 -10.12 -1.10
C TRP A 119 -3.31 -11.04 -0.64
N VAL A 120 -2.15 -10.47 -0.29
CA VAL A 120 -0.97 -11.21 0.16
C VAL A 120 -0.68 -10.87 1.61
N GLN A 121 -1.04 -11.77 2.52
CA GLN A 121 -0.73 -11.61 3.93
C GLN A 121 0.76 -11.89 4.18
N LEU A 122 1.46 -10.93 4.76
CA LEU A 122 2.89 -10.98 5.06
C LEU A 122 3.14 -10.55 6.51
N PRO A 123 4.10 -11.16 7.24
CA PRO A 123 4.50 -10.67 8.54
C PRO A 123 5.26 -9.33 8.44
N ASP A 124 5.50 -8.69 9.59
CA ASP A 124 6.28 -7.46 9.66
C ASP A 124 7.70 -7.68 9.10
N GLY A 125 8.25 -6.64 8.49
CA GLY A 125 9.58 -6.68 7.89
C GLY A 125 9.68 -5.84 6.62
N ASN A 126 10.80 -5.96 5.94
CA ASN A 126 11.03 -5.17 4.74
C ASN A 126 10.25 -5.72 3.55
N LEU A 127 9.50 -4.85 2.86
CA LEU A 127 8.76 -5.19 1.65
C LEU A 127 9.27 -4.40 0.47
N ARG A 128 9.59 -5.09 -0.63
CA ARG A 128 9.84 -4.48 -1.94
C ARG A 128 8.84 -5.00 -2.95
N VAL A 129 8.45 -4.15 -3.89
CA VAL A 129 7.51 -4.49 -4.97
C VAL A 129 8.00 -3.96 -6.31
N ARG A 130 7.71 -4.68 -7.39
CA ARG A 130 8.04 -4.28 -8.76
C ARG A 130 7.06 -4.87 -9.76
N LEU A 131 7.13 -4.41 -11.00
CA LEU A 131 6.49 -5.09 -12.12
C LEU A 131 7.53 -5.85 -12.94
N THR A 132 7.30 -7.13 -13.21
CA THR A 132 8.18 -7.92 -14.07
C THR A 132 7.36 -8.94 -14.83
N GLY A 133 7.59 -9.06 -16.14
CA GLY A 133 6.86 -10.03 -16.98
C GLY A 133 5.35 -9.79 -17.05
N GLY A 134 4.87 -8.58 -16.73
CA GLY A 134 3.45 -8.26 -16.67
C GLY A 134 2.74 -8.67 -15.38
N ALA A 135 3.49 -9.11 -14.36
CA ALA A 135 2.97 -9.41 -13.03
C ALA A 135 3.54 -8.44 -11.99
N ILE A 136 2.75 -8.18 -10.93
CA ILE A 136 3.28 -7.59 -9.70
C ILE A 136 4.10 -8.67 -9.01
N GLN A 137 5.33 -8.33 -8.61
CA GLN A 137 6.17 -9.17 -7.78
C GLN A 137 6.45 -8.50 -6.46
N TYR A 138 6.55 -9.29 -5.41
CA TYR A 138 7.01 -8.84 -4.11
C TYR A 138 8.22 -9.63 -3.61
N GLN A 139 9.01 -9.00 -2.74
CA GLN A 139 10.10 -9.62 -2.01
C GLN A 139 9.99 -9.21 -0.53
N GLN A 140 10.01 -10.20 0.36
CA GLN A 140 10.11 -9.98 1.79
C GLN A 140 11.56 -10.14 2.26
N GLY A 141 12.09 -9.12 2.94
CA GLY A 141 13.49 -9.10 3.40
C GLY A 141 14.46 -9.30 2.24
N THR A 142 15.29 -10.35 2.33
CA THR A 142 16.23 -10.76 1.27
C THR A 142 15.79 -12.05 0.57
N GLY A 143 14.51 -12.42 0.67
CA GLY A 143 13.95 -13.63 0.09
C GLY A 143 13.91 -13.64 -1.44
N ALA A 144 13.30 -14.66 -2.02
CA ALA A 144 13.04 -14.68 -3.46
C ALA A 144 11.93 -13.68 -3.84
N TRP A 145 11.92 -13.24 -5.09
CA TRP A 145 10.77 -12.54 -5.66
C TRP A 145 9.64 -13.55 -5.90
N THR A 146 8.41 -13.15 -5.60
CA THR A 146 7.21 -13.97 -5.76
C THR A 146 6.16 -13.18 -6.55
N ASP A 147 5.58 -13.82 -7.56
CA ASP A 147 4.46 -13.26 -8.32
C ASP A 147 3.23 -13.20 -7.41
N VAL A 148 2.49 -12.09 -7.51
CA VAL A 148 1.22 -11.87 -6.83
C VAL A 148 0.08 -12.48 -7.62
#